data_AF-A0A2P5A553-F1
#
_entry.id   AF-A0A2P5A553-F1
#
_cell.length_a   1.000
_cell.length_b   1.000
_cell.length_c   1.000
_cell.angle_alpha   90.00
_cell.angle_beta   90.00
_cell.angle_gamma   90.00
#
_symmetry.space_group_name_H-M   'P 1'
#
loop_
_entity.id
_entity.type
_entity.pdbx_description
1 polymer ?
#
loop_
_entity_poly.entity_id
_entity_poly.type
_entity_poly.pdbx_seq_one_letter_code
_entity_poly.pdbx_strand_id
1 'polypeptide(L)'
;MTTFTPNQVAIPNDLIVVVIYGHPRVAFIRPARDSTWTSIIDDNYDDIVYYKDQFYAITTQHTGILVSFDVTNSSKSNVIVTEEIFSHNEEGVEEQEDDDDDEEEEIFSYNEEEEDEGFLYRVYLVESIGGDLLKVKRWQNYDNYRVTRSFTVFKLGLADVPRWLKVDSLGDEALFLGDNSSIYVLASNFGGCQKNCIYFTDDKTESSLHNHGPWDLGIFNLETGVCERGLNIDGAIIAKMDGRIPIWIVPTLNI
;
A
#
# COMPACT_ATOMS: atom_id res chain seq x y z
N MET A 1 -9.11 13.29 -9.55
CA MET A 1 -8.17 13.65 -10.63
C MET A 1 -7.32 14.81 -10.12
N THR A 2 -6.19 14.50 -9.48
CA THR A 2 -5.25 15.50 -8.97
C THR A 2 -4.65 16.20 -10.19
N THR A 3 -5.17 17.39 -10.51
CA THR A 3 -4.66 18.20 -11.61
C THR A 3 -3.40 18.86 -11.10
N PHE A 4 -2.25 18.33 -11.50
CA PHE A 4 -0.96 18.95 -11.26
C PHE A 4 -0.89 20.23 -12.10
N THR A 5 -1.35 21.35 -11.55
CA THR A 5 -1.12 22.67 -12.16
C THR A 5 0.34 23.04 -11.89
N PRO A 6 1.23 23.04 -12.91
CA PRO A 6 2.61 23.46 -12.69
C PRO A 6 2.61 24.93 -12.31
N ASN A 7 3.25 25.26 -11.20
CA ASN A 7 3.41 26.65 -10.77
C ASN A 7 4.21 27.39 -11.87
N GLN A 8 3.66 28.49 -12.41
CA GLN A 8 4.23 29.23 -13.55
C GLN A 8 5.57 29.94 -13.26
N VAL A 9 6.15 29.73 -12.07
CA VAL A 9 7.45 30.26 -11.62
C VAL A 9 8.49 29.12 -11.47
N ALA A 10 8.18 27.89 -11.90
CA ALA A 10 9.12 26.78 -11.82
C ALA A 10 10.32 27.00 -12.77
N ILE A 11 11.53 27.03 -12.20
CA ILE A 11 12.77 26.94 -12.97
C ILE A 11 12.70 25.63 -13.78
N PRO A 12 12.95 25.62 -15.10
CA PRO A 12 12.76 24.44 -15.97
C PRO A 12 13.51 23.15 -15.56
N ASN A 13 14.34 23.21 -14.52
CA ASN A 13 15.22 22.14 -14.06
C ASN A 13 15.12 21.85 -12.54
N ASP A 14 14.17 22.43 -11.80
CA ASP A 14 13.98 22.14 -10.37
C ASP A 14 13.12 20.88 -10.17
N LEU A 15 13.66 19.75 -10.61
CA LEU A 15 13.06 18.42 -10.45
C LEU A 15 13.57 17.79 -9.15
N ILE A 16 12.67 17.11 -8.44
CA ILE A 16 13.01 16.20 -7.36
C ILE A 16 12.61 14.80 -7.82
N VAL A 17 13.55 13.86 -7.78
CA VAL A 17 13.29 12.46 -8.08
C VAL A 17 13.37 11.69 -6.77
N VAL A 18 12.34 10.89 -6.47
CA VAL A 18 12.27 10.02 -5.30
C VAL A 18 12.05 8.59 -5.79
N VAL A 19 12.77 7.63 -5.22
CA VAL A 19 12.76 6.23 -5.67
C VAL A 19 12.77 5.26 -4.49
N ILE A 20 12.12 4.12 -4.66
CA ILE A 20 12.38 2.89 -3.90
C ILE A 20 13.35 2.03 -4.73
N TYR A 21 14.43 1.52 -4.14
CA TYR A 21 15.44 0.74 -4.86
C TYR A 21 16.13 -0.32 -3.99
N GLY A 22 16.64 -1.39 -4.61
CA GLY A 22 17.45 -2.42 -3.94
C GLY A 22 16.69 -3.21 -2.86
N HIS A 23 17.32 -3.43 -1.70
CA HIS A 23 16.61 -3.79 -0.46
C HIS A 23 15.75 -2.59 -0.09
N PRO A 24 14.44 -2.59 -0.31
CA PRO A 24 13.67 -1.44 -0.76
C PRO A 24 13.90 -0.19 0.09
N ARG A 25 14.92 0.60 -0.27
CA ARG A 25 15.30 1.83 0.42
C ARG A 25 14.72 2.99 -0.32
N VAL A 26 14.38 4.04 0.41
CA VAL A 26 13.98 5.31 -0.20
C VAL A 26 15.20 6.22 -0.34
N ALA A 27 15.34 6.81 -1.52
CA ALA A 27 16.30 7.89 -1.75
C ALA A 27 15.70 8.97 -2.64
N PHE A 28 16.28 10.16 -2.57
CA PHE A 28 15.95 11.25 -3.46
C PHE A 28 17.19 11.95 -4.03
N ILE A 29 16.99 12.66 -5.12
CA ILE A 29 18.00 13.53 -5.73
C ILE A 29 17.32 14.74 -6.38
N ARG A 30 17.98 15.89 -6.30
CA ARG A 30 17.63 17.09 -7.07
C ARG A 30 18.68 17.26 -8.15
N PRO A 31 18.46 16.82 -9.40
CA PRO A 31 19.52 16.73 -10.41
C PRO A 31 20.24 18.06 -10.70
N ALA A 32 19.58 19.20 -10.47
CA ALA A 32 20.18 20.53 -10.63
C ALA A 32 21.04 20.99 -9.44
N ARG A 33 20.95 20.33 -8.28
CA ARG A 33 21.55 20.78 -7.00
C ARG A 33 22.45 19.74 -6.36
N ASP A 34 22.15 18.46 -6.53
CA ASP A 34 22.82 17.35 -5.86
C ASP A 34 23.66 16.56 -6.87
N SER A 35 24.87 16.14 -6.46
CA SER A 35 25.74 15.28 -7.27
C SER A 35 25.61 13.79 -6.92
N THR A 36 24.90 13.46 -5.84
CA THR A 36 24.71 12.10 -5.33
C THR A 36 23.32 11.93 -4.77
N TRP A 37 22.81 10.70 -4.77
CA TRP A 37 21.56 10.34 -4.10
C TRP A 37 21.68 10.53 -2.58
N THR A 38 20.61 11.02 -1.97
CA THR A 38 20.45 11.06 -0.51
C THR A 38 19.47 9.96 -0.11
N SER A 39 19.97 8.92 0.55
CA SER A 39 19.10 7.91 1.19
C SER A 39 18.44 8.52 2.42
N ILE A 40 17.18 8.18 2.67
CA ILE A 40 16.54 8.49 3.95
C ILE A 40 16.96 7.42 4.98
N ILE A 41 16.14 7.19 6.02
CA ILE A 41 16.43 6.21 7.07
C ILE A 41 16.71 4.82 6.47
N ASP A 42 17.66 4.09 7.07
CA ASP A 42 18.00 2.72 6.65
C ASP A 42 16.92 1.75 7.15
N ASP A 43 15.84 1.66 6.39
CA ASP A 43 14.72 0.74 6.59
C ASP A 43 14.24 0.22 5.21
N ASN A 44 13.37 -0.79 5.25
CA ASN A 44 12.68 -1.30 4.08
C ASN A 44 11.31 -0.62 3.96
N TYR A 45 10.94 -0.22 2.74
CA TYR A 45 9.69 0.49 2.45
C TYR A 45 8.86 -0.22 1.38
N ASP A 46 7.55 -0.33 1.60
CA ASP A 46 6.65 -0.93 0.61
C ASP A 46 6.17 0.08 -0.45
N ASP A 47 5.98 1.35 -0.06
CA ASP A 47 5.42 2.39 -0.93
C ASP A 47 5.81 3.82 -0.52
N ILE A 48 5.69 4.77 -1.46
CA ILE A 48 5.91 6.21 -1.29
C ILE A 48 4.75 6.98 -1.93
N VAL A 49 4.30 8.04 -1.25
CA VAL A 49 3.31 8.97 -1.81
C VAL A 49 3.72 10.42 -1.57
N TYR A 50 3.38 11.29 -2.52
CA TYR A 50 3.39 12.74 -2.31
C TYR A 50 1.99 13.18 -1.91
N TYR A 51 1.84 13.73 -0.70
CA TYR A 51 0.55 14.06 -0.10
C TYR A 51 0.67 15.36 0.69
N LYS A 52 -0.26 16.31 0.49
CA LYS A 52 -0.30 17.61 1.20
C LYS A 52 1.08 18.29 1.29
N ASP A 53 1.70 18.48 0.13
CA ASP A 53 2.99 19.14 -0.05
C ASP A 53 4.22 18.43 0.57
N GLN A 54 4.07 17.18 1.00
CA GLN A 54 5.10 16.42 1.70
C GLN A 54 5.21 14.99 1.14
N PHE A 55 6.43 14.45 1.09
CA PHE A 55 6.65 13.04 0.79
C PHE A 55 6.50 12.19 2.05
N TYR A 56 5.81 11.07 1.89
CA TYR A 56 5.64 10.03 2.89
C TYR A 56 6.08 8.68 2.33
N ALA A 57 6.68 7.85 3.16
CA ALA A 57 6.99 6.46 2.86
C ALA A 57 6.43 5.58 3.97
N ILE A 58 5.99 4.38 3.63
CA ILE A 58 5.55 3.39 4.61
C ILE A 58 6.53 2.22 4.67
N THR A 59 6.95 1.88 5.88
CA THR A 59 7.86 0.76 6.11
C THR A 59 7.16 -0.57 5.89
N THR A 60 7.95 -1.62 5.64
CA THR A 60 7.42 -2.96 5.35
C THR A 60 6.67 -3.60 6.52
N GLN A 61 6.05 -4.74 6.19
CA GLN A 61 5.22 -5.66 6.98
C GLN A 61 5.38 -5.65 8.52
N HIS A 62 6.60 -5.52 9.05
CA HIS A 62 6.85 -5.66 10.50
C HIS A 62 6.61 -4.38 11.32
N THR A 63 6.66 -3.21 10.70
CA THR A 63 6.55 -1.94 11.44
C THR A 63 5.40 -1.08 10.94
N GLY A 64 5.11 -1.06 9.64
CA GLY A 64 3.97 -0.31 9.07
C GLY A 64 3.95 1.18 9.44
N ILE A 65 5.13 1.75 9.73
CA ILE A 65 5.34 3.13 10.20
C ILE A 65 5.32 4.07 9.00
N LEU A 66 4.59 5.18 9.13
CA LEU A 66 4.49 6.22 8.11
C LEU A 66 5.52 7.34 8.30
N VAL A 67 6.65 7.27 7.61
CA VAL A 67 7.73 8.26 7.72
C VAL A 67 7.51 9.43 6.76
N SER A 68 7.77 10.67 7.22
CA SER A 68 7.89 11.84 6.33
C SER A 68 9.34 12.32 6.23
N PHE A 69 9.74 12.90 5.10
CA PHE A 69 11.12 13.35 4.92
C PHE A 69 11.24 14.60 4.07
N ASP A 70 12.11 15.53 4.47
CA ASP A 70 12.32 16.79 3.77
C ASP A 70 13.28 16.58 2.60
N VAL A 71 12.78 16.77 1.37
CA VAL A 71 13.59 16.68 0.15
C VAL A 71 14.27 18.02 -0.21
N THR A 72 13.94 19.10 0.49
CA THR A 72 14.54 20.43 0.30
C THR A 72 15.83 20.61 1.09
N ASN A 73 16.05 19.80 2.13
CA ASN A 73 17.25 19.82 2.94
C ASN A 73 17.73 18.40 3.25
N SER A 74 18.92 18.04 2.76
CA SER A 74 19.49 16.68 2.80
C SER A 74 19.85 16.16 4.20
N SER A 75 19.36 16.78 5.27
CA SER A 75 19.76 16.50 6.65
C SER A 75 18.60 16.30 7.61
N LYS A 76 17.33 16.36 7.15
CA LYS A 76 16.17 16.27 8.02
C LYS A 76 15.13 15.28 7.51
N SER A 77 14.99 14.17 8.23
CA SER A 77 13.82 13.28 8.14
C SER A 77 12.99 13.48 9.40
N ASN A 78 11.68 13.66 9.26
CA ASN A 78 10.75 13.75 10.39
C ASN A 78 9.94 12.46 10.44
N VAL A 79 10.28 11.58 11.37
CA VAL A 79 9.51 10.35 11.58
C VAL A 79 8.17 10.73 12.19
N ILE A 80 7.08 10.35 11.52
CA ILE A 80 5.74 10.36 12.10
C ILE A 80 5.45 8.90 12.47
N VAL A 81 5.23 8.63 13.75
CA VAL A 81 4.82 7.29 14.18
C VAL A 81 3.30 7.32 14.31
N THR A 82 2.65 6.32 13.71
CA THR A 82 1.20 6.20 13.69
C THR A 82 0.81 4.85 14.27
N GLU A 83 -0.09 4.83 15.25
CA GLU A 83 -0.65 3.59 15.79
C GLU A 83 -1.94 3.20 15.04
N GLU A 84 -2.26 1.91 15.07
CA GLU A 84 -3.54 1.38 14.58
C GLU A 84 -4.55 1.34 15.73
N ILE A 85 -5.78 1.80 15.49
CA ILE A 85 -6.87 1.63 16.47
C ILE A 85 -7.80 0.53 15.99
N PHE A 86 -7.83 -0.57 16.73
CA PHE A 86 -8.83 -1.62 16.59
C PHE A 86 -10.06 -1.24 17.41
N SER A 87 -11.22 -1.15 16.77
CA SER A 87 -12.49 -1.00 17.49
C SER A 87 -13.01 -2.39 17.87
N HIS A 88 -12.56 -2.94 19.00
CA HIS A 88 -13.20 -4.10 19.62
C HIS A 88 -13.86 -3.68 20.94
N ASN A 89 -15.14 -4.03 21.09
CA ASN A 89 -15.87 -3.90 22.33
C ASN A 89 -15.50 -5.10 23.21
N GLU A 90 -14.61 -4.92 24.19
CA GLU A 90 -14.30 -5.96 25.17
C GLU A 90 -15.38 -6.01 26.26
N GLU A 91 -16.14 -7.11 26.31
CA GLU A 91 -16.75 -7.57 27.55
C GLU A 91 -15.67 -8.37 28.30
N GLY A 92 -15.27 -7.84 29.46
CA GLY A 92 -14.10 -8.29 30.20
C GLY A 92 -14.14 -9.73 30.69
N VAL A 93 -12.97 -10.34 30.71
CA VAL A 93 -12.67 -11.54 31.51
C VAL A 93 -11.49 -11.20 32.39
N GLU A 94 -11.67 -11.40 33.70
CA GLU A 94 -10.70 -11.15 34.76
C GLU A 94 -9.56 -12.19 34.67
N GLU A 95 -8.31 -11.72 34.62
CA GLU A 95 -7.12 -12.57 34.73
C GLU A 95 -6.88 -12.97 36.20
N GLN A 96 -6.66 -14.27 36.43
CA GLN A 96 -6.11 -14.78 37.68
C GLN A 96 -4.58 -14.76 37.59
N GLU A 97 -3.95 -14.14 38.58
CA GLU A 97 -2.50 -14.15 38.79
C GLU A 97 -2.06 -15.49 39.37
N ASP A 98 -1.07 -16.14 38.73
CA ASP A 98 -0.24 -17.16 39.37
C ASP A 98 1.24 -16.72 39.26
N ASP A 99 1.84 -16.58 40.44
CA ASP A 99 3.27 -16.39 40.72
C ASP A 99 4.10 -17.60 40.24
N ASP A 100 5.24 -17.38 39.56
CA ASP A 100 6.58 -17.79 40.03
C ASP A 100 7.67 -17.74 38.91
N ASP A 101 8.81 -17.17 39.33
CA ASP A 101 10.20 -17.34 38.91
C ASP A 101 10.76 -16.80 37.56
N ASP A 102 11.73 -15.90 37.73
CA ASP A 102 12.58 -15.22 36.75
C ASP A 102 13.43 -16.17 35.88
N GLU A 103 13.11 -16.24 34.59
CA GLU A 103 14.11 -16.22 33.52
C GLU A 103 13.65 -15.17 32.49
N GLU A 104 14.41 -14.09 32.29
CA GLU A 104 14.18 -13.11 31.22
C GLU A 104 14.42 -13.78 29.86
N GLU A 105 13.45 -14.57 29.40
CA GLU A 105 13.22 -14.73 27.97
C GLU A 105 12.48 -13.47 27.50
N GLU A 106 12.99 -12.80 26.47
CA GLU A 106 12.22 -11.80 25.74
C GLU A 106 10.95 -12.48 25.21
N ILE A 107 9.86 -12.38 25.97
CA ILE A 107 8.52 -12.79 25.55
C ILE A 107 8.15 -11.87 24.38
N PHE A 108 8.46 -12.31 23.17
CA PHE A 108 7.73 -11.85 22.00
C PHE A 108 6.30 -12.34 22.21
N SER A 109 5.39 -11.43 22.61
CA SER A 109 3.96 -11.73 22.61
C SER A 109 3.54 -11.96 21.16
N TYR A 110 3.67 -13.20 20.71
CA TYR A 110 2.95 -13.68 19.54
C TYR A 110 1.47 -13.54 19.89
N ASN A 111 0.81 -12.51 19.38
CA ASN A 111 -0.63 -12.45 19.43
C ASN A 111 -1.15 -13.62 18.58
N GLU A 112 -1.57 -14.69 19.23
CA GLU A 112 -2.15 -15.91 18.64
C GLU A 112 -3.51 -15.67 17.93
N GLU A 113 -3.94 -14.41 17.76
CA GLU A 113 -5.23 -14.05 17.15
C GLU A 113 -5.20 -13.77 15.63
N GLU A 114 -4.03 -13.80 14.95
CA GLU A 114 -3.96 -13.65 13.48
C GLU A 114 -4.12 -14.98 12.70
N GLU A 115 -4.95 -15.92 13.17
CA GLU A 115 -5.07 -17.24 12.53
C GLU A 115 -5.91 -17.30 11.24
N ASP A 116 -6.40 -16.18 10.68
CA ASP A 116 -7.27 -16.28 9.49
C ASP A 116 -7.12 -15.23 8.38
N GLU A 117 -6.10 -14.35 8.37
CA GLU A 117 -5.93 -13.34 7.30
C GLU A 117 -4.87 -13.69 6.23
N GLY A 118 -4.04 -14.71 6.43
CA GLY A 118 -2.87 -14.98 5.58
C GLY A 118 -1.63 -14.24 6.09
N PHE A 119 -0.61 -14.03 5.25
CA PHE A 119 0.51 -13.16 5.61
C PHE A 119 0.38 -11.80 4.91
N LEU A 120 0.72 -10.74 5.63
CA LEU A 120 0.79 -9.39 5.07
C LEU A 120 1.83 -9.40 3.96
N TYR A 121 1.41 -9.19 2.72
CA TYR A 121 2.32 -9.24 1.57
C TYR A 121 2.90 -7.86 1.27
N ARG A 122 2.04 -6.83 1.22
CA ARG A 122 2.42 -5.47 0.85
C ARG A 122 1.49 -4.43 1.43
N VAL A 123 2.03 -3.24 1.68
CA VAL A 123 1.27 -2.05 2.06
C VAL A 123 1.35 -0.97 0.98
N TYR A 124 0.20 -0.45 0.56
CA TYR A 124 0.12 0.65 -0.41
C TYR A 124 -0.35 1.95 0.26
N LEU A 125 0.16 3.08 -0.21
CA LEU A 125 -0.31 4.42 0.15
C LEU A 125 -1.08 5.04 -1.01
N VAL A 126 -2.30 5.51 -0.76
CA VAL A 126 -3.16 6.06 -1.80
C VAL A 126 -3.85 7.33 -1.33
N GLU A 127 -3.78 8.39 -2.13
CA GLU A 127 -4.60 9.59 -1.92
C GLU A 127 -6.01 9.39 -2.48
N SER A 128 -7.03 9.59 -1.65
CA SER A 128 -8.43 9.52 -2.07
C SER A 128 -8.85 10.75 -2.86
N ILE A 129 -10.00 10.69 -3.55
CA ILE A 129 -10.56 11.87 -4.23
C ILE A 129 -10.92 12.98 -3.25
N GLY A 130 -11.29 12.63 -2.02
CA GLY A 130 -11.54 13.57 -0.94
C GLY A 130 -10.27 14.21 -0.35
N GLY A 131 -9.07 13.81 -0.79
CA GLY A 131 -7.80 14.30 -0.27
C GLY A 131 -7.42 13.70 1.09
N ASP A 132 -7.90 12.48 1.36
CA ASP A 132 -7.48 11.69 2.52
C ASP A 132 -6.35 10.74 2.11
N LEU A 133 -5.41 10.49 3.04
CA LEU A 133 -4.40 9.47 2.84
C LEU A 133 -4.91 8.11 3.34
N LEU A 134 -4.88 7.12 2.47
CA LEU A 134 -5.24 5.74 2.75
C LEU A 134 -4.00 4.85 2.81
N LYS A 135 -4.05 3.88 3.72
CA LYS A 135 -3.15 2.73 3.80
C LYS A 135 -3.93 1.48 3.45
N VAL A 136 -3.45 0.72 2.46
CA VAL A 136 -4.10 -0.51 2.01
C VAL A 136 -3.14 -1.68 2.22
N LYS A 137 -3.49 -2.59 3.12
CA LYS A 137 -2.74 -3.83 3.36
C LYS A 137 -3.28 -4.92 2.41
N ARG A 138 -2.38 -5.61 1.72
CA ARG A 138 -2.69 -6.77 0.86
C ARG A 138 -2.18 -8.03 1.52
N TRP A 139 -3.05 -9.03 1.64
CA TRP A 139 -2.74 -10.29 2.31
C TRP A 139 -2.73 -11.44 1.31
N GLN A 140 -1.75 -12.34 1.45
CA GLN A 140 -1.62 -13.53 0.60
C GLN A 140 -1.80 -14.81 1.42
N ASN A 141 -2.27 -15.87 0.75
CA ASN A 141 -2.29 -17.20 1.34
C ASN A 141 -0.87 -17.70 1.63
N TYR A 142 -0.72 -18.48 2.70
CA TYR A 142 0.52 -19.22 3.02
C TYR A 142 0.84 -20.35 2.03
N ASP A 143 -0.04 -20.62 1.06
CA ASP A 143 0.17 -21.68 0.07
C ASP A 143 1.31 -21.37 -0.92
N ASN A 144 1.76 -22.40 -1.64
CA ASN A 144 2.86 -22.29 -2.59
C ASN A 144 2.57 -21.35 -3.78
N TYR A 145 1.31 -21.00 -4.03
CA TYR A 145 0.93 -20.10 -5.12
C TYR A 145 1.00 -18.63 -4.70
N ARG A 146 0.94 -18.36 -3.37
CA ARG A 146 1.03 -17.01 -2.79
C ARG A 146 0.16 -16.02 -3.55
N VAL A 147 -1.12 -16.36 -3.62
CA VAL A 147 -2.17 -15.55 -4.27
C VAL A 147 -2.84 -14.65 -3.25
N THR A 148 -3.33 -13.52 -3.72
CA THR A 148 -4.03 -12.53 -2.91
C THR A 148 -5.32 -13.10 -2.37
N ARG A 149 -5.47 -13.02 -1.04
CA ARG A 149 -6.63 -13.48 -0.30
C ARG A 149 -7.60 -12.34 -0.04
N SER A 150 -7.08 -11.24 0.51
CA SER A 150 -7.89 -10.15 1.03
C SER A 150 -7.10 -8.84 1.08
N PHE A 151 -7.83 -7.77 1.37
CA PHE A 151 -7.28 -6.46 1.64
C PHE A 151 -7.93 -5.84 2.87
N THR A 152 -7.16 -5.06 3.61
CA THR A 152 -7.69 -4.19 4.67
C THR A 152 -7.30 -2.74 4.40
N VAL A 153 -8.27 -1.83 4.53
CA VAL A 153 -8.09 -0.41 4.20
C VAL A 153 -8.18 0.41 5.47
N PHE A 154 -7.28 1.39 5.59
CA PHE A 154 -7.25 2.34 6.69
C PHE A 154 -7.13 3.76 6.15
N LYS A 155 -7.73 4.71 6.86
CA LYS A 155 -7.62 6.14 6.61
C LYS A 155 -6.78 6.79 7.71
N LEU A 156 -5.88 7.69 7.33
CA LEU A 156 -5.10 8.47 8.29
C LEU A 156 -5.98 9.55 8.94
N GLY A 157 -6.19 9.42 10.25
CA GLY A 157 -6.80 10.44 11.09
C GLY A 157 -5.74 11.38 11.64
N LEU A 158 -5.83 12.67 11.32
CA LEU A 158 -4.91 13.73 11.79
C LEU A 158 -5.47 14.47 13.02
N ALA A 159 -5.85 13.72 14.07
CA ALA A 159 -6.18 14.31 15.37
C ALA A 159 -4.90 14.75 16.11
N ASP A 160 -4.98 15.05 17.42
CA ASP A 160 -3.81 15.41 18.24
C ASP A 160 -2.66 14.39 18.15
N VAL A 161 -3.02 13.10 17.99
CA VAL A 161 -2.11 12.00 17.68
C VAL A 161 -2.55 11.34 16.37
N PRO A 162 -1.68 11.33 15.33
CA PRO A 162 -1.93 10.64 14.07
C PRO A 162 -2.20 9.15 14.26
N ARG A 163 -3.27 8.64 13.65
CA ARG A 163 -3.71 7.24 13.82
C ARG A 163 -4.32 6.68 12.55
N TRP A 164 -4.21 5.37 12.38
CA TRP A 164 -4.91 4.65 11.31
C TRP A 164 -6.29 4.20 11.78
N LEU A 165 -7.32 4.59 11.03
CA LEU A 165 -8.72 4.21 11.27
C LEU A 165 -9.16 3.23 10.19
N LYS A 166 -9.59 2.02 10.56
CA LYS A 166 -10.09 1.03 9.60
C LYS A 166 -11.29 1.59 8.82
N VAL A 167 -11.34 1.26 7.53
CA VAL A 167 -12.41 1.64 6.60
C VAL A 167 -13.01 0.36 6.04
N ASP A 168 -14.29 0.14 6.31
CA ASP A 168 -15.02 -1.05 5.82
C ASP A 168 -15.76 -0.80 4.50
N SER A 169 -15.79 0.45 4.01
CA SER A 169 -16.39 0.79 2.72
C SER A 169 -15.74 2.02 2.08
N LEU A 170 -15.45 1.89 0.78
CA LEU A 170 -15.07 2.98 -0.14
C LEU A 170 -16.30 3.68 -0.75
N GLY A 171 -17.53 3.28 -0.40
CA GLY A 171 -18.74 3.87 -0.97
C GLY A 171 -18.89 3.66 -2.49
N ASP A 172 -18.94 4.75 -3.26
CA ASP A 172 -19.00 4.74 -4.74
C ASP A 172 -17.61 4.73 -5.40
N GLU A 173 -16.56 4.52 -4.61
CA GLU A 173 -15.18 4.63 -5.07
C GLU A 173 -14.56 3.24 -5.28
N ALA A 174 -13.50 3.20 -6.09
CA ALA A 174 -12.73 2.01 -6.37
C ALA A 174 -11.23 2.32 -6.38
N LEU A 175 -10.45 1.36 -5.90
CA LEU A 175 -8.99 1.40 -5.87
C LEU A 175 -8.42 0.57 -7.02
N PHE A 176 -7.36 1.04 -7.66
CA PHE A 176 -6.55 0.23 -8.56
C PHE A 176 -5.11 0.23 -8.03
N LEU A 177 -4.61 -0.96 -7.68
CA LEU A 177 -3.32 -1.18 -7.06
C LEU A 177 -2.40 -1.92 -8.03
N GLY A 178 -1.17 -1.43 -8.16
CA GLY A 178 -0.11 -2.06 -8.94
C GLY A 178 1.26 -1.64 -8.42
N ASP A 179 2.32 -2.27 -8.93
CA ASP A 179 3.68 -2.11 -8.40
C ASP A 179 4.22 -0.67 -8.48
N ASN A 180 3.88 0.05 -9.54
CA ASN A 180 4.42 1.40 -9.81
C ASN A 180 3.55 2.55 -9.30
N SER A 181 2.23 2.35 -9.24
CA SER A 181 1.29 3.41 -8.86
C SER A 181 -0.02 2.81 -8.43
N SER A 182 -0.58 3.40 -7.38
CA SER A 182 -1.95 3.17 -6.97
C SER A 182 -2.81 4.37 -7.35
N ILE A 183 -4.06 4.15 -7.77
CA ILE A 183 -5.01 5.23 -8.05
C ILE A 183 -6.36 4.98 -7.39
N TYR A 184 -7.04 6.10 -7.14
CA TYR A 184 -8.35 6.15 -6.52
C TYR A 184 -9.35 6.83 -7.46
N VAL A 185 -10.47 6.17 -7.76
CA VAL A 185 -11.44 6.66 -8.74
C VAL A 185 -12.89 6.55 -8.24
N LEU A 186 -13.78 7.39 -8.77
CA LEU A 186 -15.23 7.18 -8.66
C LEU A 186 -15.63 6.08 -9.63
N ALA A 187 -16.18 4.97 -9.14
CA ALA A 187 -16.59 3.85 -9.97
C ALA A 187 -17.70 4.25 -10.95
N SER A 188 -18.61 5.12 -10.53
CA SER A 188 -19.69 5.67 -11.37
C SER A 188 -19.21 6.41 -12.63
N ASN A 189 -17.95 6.85 -12.68
CA ASN A 189 -17.39 7.48 -13.88
C ASN A 189 -16.98 6.47 -14.97
N PHE A 190 -16.96 5.17 -14.67
CA PHE A 190 -16.43 4.13 -15.56
C PHE A 190 -17.44 2.98 -15.72
N GLY A 191 -17.94 2.80 -16.94
CA GLY A 191 -18.81 1.67 -17.26
C GLY A 191 -18.15 0.33 -16.93
N GLY A 192 -18.77 -0.48 -16.08
CA GLY A 192 -18.24 -1.77 -15.63
C GLY A 192 -17.27 -1.72 -14.46
N CYS A 193 -16.95 -0.53 -13.93
CA CYS A 193 -16.25 -0.42 -12.65
C CYS A 193 -17.22 -0.70 -11.50
N GLN A 194 -16.84 -1.65 -10.64
CA GLN A 194 -17.60 -1.98 -9.45
C GLN A 194 -17.20 -1.04 -8.32
N LYS A 195 -18.19 -0.45 -7.67
CA LYS A 195 -17.99 0.35 -6.47
C LYS A 195 -17.54 -0.52 -5.30
N ASN A 196 -16.88 0.10 -4.33
CA ASN A 196 -16.39 -0.56 -3.13
C ASN A 196 -15.46 -1.76 -3.41
N CYS A 197 -14.70 -1.65 -4.50
CA CYS A 197 -13.80 -2.70 -4.97
C CYS A 197 -12.36 -2.22 -5.10
N ILE A 198 -11.44 -3.16 -4.93
CA ILE A 198 -10.01 -3.01 -5.12
C ILE A 198 -9.62 -3.90 -6.29
N TYR A 199 -9.21 -3.27 -7.38
CA TYR A 199 -8.62 -3.92 -8.54
C TYR A 199 -7.12 -4.02 -8.31
N PHE A 200 -6.54 -5.19 -8.49
CA PHE A 200 -5.12 -5.40 -8.23
C PHE A 200 -4.46 -6.20 -9.34
N THR A 201 -3.18 -5.89 -9.58
CA THR A 201 -2.32 -6.64 -10.48
C THR A 201 -1.37 -7.55 -9.71
N ASP A 202 -0.81 -8.51 -10.44
CA ASP A 202 0.41 -9.17 -9.98
C ASP A 202 1.47 -8.07 -9.87
N ASP A 203 2.20 -8.04 -8.77
CA ASP A 203 3.24 -7.06 -8.46
C ASP A 203 4.50 -7.77 -7.93
N LYS A 204 4.58 -9.08 -8.16
CA LYS A 204 5.82 -9.83 -7.92
C LYS A 204 6.87 -9.40 -8.94
N THR A 205 8.13 -9.30 -8.52
CA THR A 205 9.23 -8.96 -9.42
C THR A 205 9.43 -10.02 -10.51
N GLU A 206 9.96 -9.59 -11.66
CA GLU A 206 10.10 -10.37 -12.92
C GLU A 206 10.73 -11.76 -12.76
N SER A 207 11.53 -11.99 -11.70
CA SER A 207 12.22 -13.27 -11.45
C SER A 207 11.32 -14.43 -11.03
N SER A 208 10.03 -14.17 -10.76
CA SER A 208 9.07 -15.16 -10.24
C SER A 208 7.93 -15.51 -11.20
N LEU A 209 7.91 -14.92 -12.40
CA LEU A 209 6.94 -15.27 -13.43
C LEU A 209 7.31 -16.64 -14.00
N HIS A 210 6.71 -17.69 -13.45
CA HIS A 210 6.76 -19.02 -14.04
C HIS A 210 6.19 -19.00 -15.47
N ASN A 211 6.38 -20.09 -16.24
CA ASN A 211 5.95 -20.26 -17.65
C ASN A 211 4.43 -20.09 -17.92
N HIS A 212 3.67 -19.55 -16.97
CA HIS A 212 2.23 -19.44 -16.99
C HIS A 212 1.72 -17.99 -16.84
N GLY A 213 2.58 -16.98 -16.71
CA GLY A 213 2.21 -15.54 -16.68
C GLY A 213 1.87 -14.98 -15.30
N PRO A 214 1.30 -13.75 -15.21
CA PRO A 214 0.84 -13.16 -13.94
C PRO A 214 -0.51 -13.76 -13.54
N TRP A 215 -0.56 -14.49 -12.42
CA TRP A 215 -1.77 -15.21 -11.97
C TRP A 215 -2.55 -14.41 -10.91
N ASP A 216 -1.88 -13.50 -10.22
CA ASP A 216 -2.45 -12.81 -9.07
C ASP A 216 -3.05 -11.46 -9.43
N LEU A 217 -4.04 -11.50 -10.33
CA LEU A 217 -4.76 -10.36 -10.87
C LEU A 217 -6.25 -10.52 -10.56
N GLY A 218 -6.90 -9.48 -10.04
CA GLY A 218 -8.28 -9.63 -9.61
C GLY A 218 -9.01 -8.38 -9.15
N ILE A 219 -10.20 -8.64 -8.61
CA ILE A 219 -11.08 -7.67 -7.95
C ILE A 219 -11.38 -8.21 -6.56
N PHE A 220 -11.18 -7.39 -5.54
CA PHE A 220 -11.63 -7.65 -4.20
C PHE A 220 -12.75 -6.70 -3.83
N ASN A 221 -13.90 -7.22 -3.42
CA ASN A 221 -15.02 -6.40 -2.93
C ASN A 221 -14.91 -6.25 -1.41
N LEU A 222 -14.80 -5.00 -0.93
CA LEU A 222 -14.56 -4.70 0.48
C LEU A 222 -15.80 -4.96 1.36
N GLU A 223 -17.01 -4.87 0.81
CA GLU A 223 -18.26 -5.15 1.55
C GLU A 223 -18.49 -6.65 1.75
N THR A 224 -18.26 -7.44 0.70
CA THR A 224 -18.55 -8.88 0.72
C THR A 224 -17.34 -9.72 1.13
N GLY A 225 -16.14 -9.15 1.09
CA GLY A 225 -14.88 -9.88 1.31
C GLY A 225 -14.53 -10.86 0.19
N VAL A 226 -15.23 -10.82 -0.95
CA VAL A 226 -15.01 -11.75 -2.06
C VAL A 226 -13.82 -11.28 -2.90
N CYS A 227 -12.84 -12.17 -3.08
CA CYS A 227 -11.69 -12.00 -3.97
C CYS A 227 -11.89 -12.80 -5.26
N GLU A 228 -12.22 -12.12 -6.36
CA GLU A 228 -12.31 -12.69 -7.70
C GLU A 228 -10.97 -12.56 -8.41
N ARG A 229 -10.42 -13.68 -8.88
CA ARG A 229 -9.14 -13.73 -9.61
C ARG A 229 -9.35 -14.12 -11.06
N GLY A 230 -8.42 -13.73 -11.92
CA GLY A 230 -8.51 -14.03 -13.34
C GLY A 230 -9.67 -13.29 -14.00
N LEU A 231 -9.73 -11.97 -13.81
CA LEU A 231 -10.47 -11.03 -14.69
C LEU A 231 -10.42 -11.57 -16.11
N ASN A 232 -11.53 -11.73 -16.85
CA ASN A 232 -11.69 -12.34 -18.21
C ASN A 232 -10.45 -12.28 -19.16
N ILE A 233 -9.35 -12.90 -18.77
CA ILE A 233 -8.01 -12.82 -19.32
C ILE A 233 -7.60 -14.28 -19.35
N ASP A 234 -7.90 -14.88 -20.49
CA ASP A 234 -7.59 -16.28 -20.73
C ASP A 234 -6.08 -16.47 -20.99
N GLY A 235 -5.65 -17.73 -21.05
CA GLY A 235 -4.27 -18.08 -21.34
C GLY A 235 -3.74 -17.50 -22.67
N ALA A 236 -4.61 -17.19 -23.65
CA ALA A 236 -4.20 -16.60 -24.92
C ALA A 236 -3.89 -15.09 -24.78
N ILE A 237 -4.60 -14.37 -23.91
CA ILE A 237 -4.27 -12.99 -23.56
C ILE A 237 -3.01 -12.95 -22.70
N ILE A 238 -2.88 -13.85 -21.71
CA ILE A 238 -1.67 -13.98 -20.89
C ILE A 238 -0.44 -14.26 -21.76
N ALA A 239 -0.54 -15.15 -22.74
CA ALA A 239 0.56 -15.44 -23.66
C ALA A 239 1.01 -14.22 -24.48
N LYS A 240 0.11 -13.25 -24.76
CA LYS A 240 0.45 -12.00 -25.45
C LYS A 240 1.16 -10.99 -24.55
N MET A 241 1.10 -11.15 -23.22
CA MET A 241 1.81 -10.28 -22.29
C MET A 241 3.32 -10.55 -22.32
N ASP A 242 3.79 -11.65 -22.92
CA ASP A 242 5.22 -11.98 -23.10
C ASP A 242 6.02 -11.91 -21.78
N GLY A 243 5.43 -12.44 -20.71
CA GLY A 243 6.03 -12.39 -19.37
C GLY A 243 6.10 -10.99 -18.75
N ARG A 244 5.35 -10.02 -19.27
CA ARG A 244 5.26 -8.67 -18.69
C ARG A 244 4.05 -8.55 -17.80
N ILE A 245 4.24 -7.90 -16.67
CA ILE A 245 3.20 -7.66 -15.69
C ILE A 245 2.37 -6.46 -16.16
N PRO A 246 1.02 -6.57 -16.14
CA PRO A 246 0.18 -5.42 -16.41
C PRO A 246 0.44 -4.35 -15.35
N ILE A 247 0.85 -3.16 -15.77
CA ILE A 247 1.06 -2.04 -14.86
C ILE A 247 -0.31 -1.47 -14.43
N TRP A 248 -1.31 -1.55 -15.31
CA TRP A 248 -2.64 -0.96 -15.12
C TRP A 248 -3.73 -1.86 -15.71
N ILE A 249 -4.89 -1.87 -15.05
CA ILE A 249 -6.15 -2.35 -15.62
C ILE A 249 -7.12 -1.19 -15.59
N VAL A 250 -7.79 -0.93 -16.71
CA VAL A 250 -8.89 0.02 -16.76
C VAL A 250 -10.12 -0.67 -17.36
N PRO A 251 -11.32 -0.49 -16.80
CA PRO A 251 -12.54 -0.90 -17.46
C PRO A 251 -12.64 -0.22 -18.83
N THR A 252 -13.16 -0.94 -19.82
CA THR A 252 -13.48 -0.35 -21.13
C THR A 252 -14.48 0.80 -20.94
N LEU A 253 -14.01 2.02 -21.21
CA LEU A 253 -14.88 3.19 -21.34
C LEU A 253 -15.83 2.94 -22.51
N ASN A 254 -17.11 2.72 -22.21
CA ASN A 254 -18.14 2.84 -23.23
C ASN A 254 -18.27 4.34 -23.55
N ILE A 255 -17.64 4.76 -24.65
CA ILE A 255 -17.80 6.09 -25.27
C ILE A 255 -19.18 6.18 -25.92
#